data_AF-S4RZ56-F1
#
_entry.id   AF-S4RZ56-F1
#
_cell.length_a   1.000
_cell.length_b   1.000
_cell.length_c   1.000
_cell.angle_alpha   90.00
_cell.angle_beta   90.00
_cell.angle_gamma   90.00
#
_symmetry.space_group_name_H-M   'P 1'
#
loop_
_entity.id
_entity.type
_entity.pdbx_description
1 polymer ?
#
loop_
_entity_poly.entity_id
_entity_poly.type
_entity_poly.pdbx_seq_one_letter_code
_entity_poly.pdbx_strand_id
1 'polypeptide(L)'
;SPNRRISTNAFARQLLNHSSLSSAAGSTEDLYTESLDLGGPDIGEKVSILEKKVLELENDTVANCDLQSKLKQENLHLGIHELEEQLKDTEVRGEERLEEDARRHREQTTRLAREKNAQMETLANRLLLVEEENEAFQTTVPRLKTQIEKLEEEKTRLEERLEDLVLRVKDEMDLSKKLSDKMKRDRHEFQKEREATQELIEDLRRELEHLQLFRLEMERGGRGRSASSGLQEYNTRTREAELEQEVRRVKMENRKLKESNDELNGQIISLSLQEAKNLFSAATKSHSLAAEIDSASRDELMVAFKELEDINAHLRQYMDKIILAILDHNPSILEIKS
;
A
#
# COMPACT_ATOMS: atom_id res chain seq x y z
N SER A 1 -13.21 -25.46 -55.73
CA SER A 1 -13.08 -26.58 -56.70
C SER A 1 -13.83 -27.80 -56.18
N PRO A 2 -14.43 -28.62 -57.06
CA PRO A 2 -15.89 -28.73 -57.15
C PRO A 2 -16.46 -30.07 -56.68
N ASN A 3 -17.63 -30.04 -56.05
CA ASN A 3 -18.60 -31.13 -56.06
C ASN A 3 -19.98 -30.50 -56.32
N ARG A 4 -20.23 -30.16 -57.59
CA ARG A 4 -21.54 -29.69 -58.03
C ARG A 4 -22.50 -30.87 -58.07
N ARG A 5 -23.37 -30.96 -57.07
CA ARG A 5 -24.57 -31.79 -57.11
C ARG A 5 -25.41 -31.40 -58.32
N ILE A 6 -25.72 -32.38 -59.14
CA ILE A 6 -26.53 -32.24 -60.35
C ILE A 6 -27.94 -31.81 -59.91
N SER A 7 -28.42 -30.68 -60.44
CA SER A 7 -29.76 -30.17 -60.17
C SER A 7 -30.81 -31.09 -60.78
N THR A 8 -31.87 -31.37 -60.02
CA THR A 8 -33.06 -32.18 -60.33
C THR A 8 -33.72 -31.83 -61.67
N ASN A 9 -33.51 -30.62 -62.19
CA ASN A 9 -34.00 -30.20 -63.50
C ASN A 9 -33.29 -30.87 -64.70
N ALA A 10 -32.05 -31.36 -64.52
CA ALA A 10 -31.31 -32.03 -65.60
C ALA A 10 -31.78 -33.47 -65.85
N PHE A 11 -32.24 -34.16 -64.79
CA PHE A 11 -32.76 -35.53 -64.89
C PHE A 11 -34.18 -35.56 -65.47
N ALA A 12 -35.01 -34.57 -65.13
CA ALA A 12 -36.37 -34.42 -65.67
C ALA A 12 -36.40 -34.25 -67.20
N ARG A 13 -35.35 -33.67 -67.80
CA ARG A 13 -35.22 -33.55 -69.26
C ARG A 13 -34.84 -34.85 -69.95
N GLN A 14 -34.28 -35.82 -69.23
CA GLN A 14 -33.86 -37.08 -69.81
C GLN A 14 -35.04 -38.04 -70.01
N LEU A 15 -36.05 -38.00 -69.13
CA LEU A 15 -37.25 -38.85 -69.18
C LEU A 15 -38.26 -38.47 -70.28
N LEU A 16 -38.28 -37.23 -70.75
CA LEU A 16 -39.18 -36.78 -71.82
C LEU A 16 -38.72 -37.21 -73.24
N ASN A 17 -37.56 -37.86 -73.37
CA ASN A 17 -36.95 -38.21 -74.65
C ASN A 17 -37.06 -39.70 -75.03
N HIS A 18 -37.91 -40.48 -74.34
CA HIS A 18 -38.10 -41.92 -74.58
C HIS A 18 -39.55 -42.25 -74.98
N SER A 19 -40.08 -41.59 -75.99
CA SER A 19 -41.35 -41.99 -76.60
C SER A 19 -41.32 -41.74 -78.10
N SER A 20 -40.53 -42.55 -78.80
CA SER A 20 -40.72 -42.74 -80.23
C SER A 20 -40.29 -44.16 -80.60
N LEU A 21 -41.07 -44.76 -81.51
CA LEU A 21 -40.87 -46.06 -82.18
C LEU A 21 -41.57 -47.27 -81.52
N SER A 22 -42.81 -47.55 -81.95
CA SER A 22 -43.07 -48.70 -82.85
C SER A 22 -44.58 -48.79 -83.18
N SER A 23 -44.96 -48.25 -84.33
CA SER A 23 -46.24 -48.54 -85.00
C SER A 23 -45.89 -49.16 -86.35
N ALA A 24 -45.81 -50.49 -86.41
CA ALA A 24 -45.60 -51.25 -87.63
C ALA A 24 -46.79 -52.18 -87.89
N ALA A 25 -47.33 -51.99 -89.08
CA ALA A 25 -48.45 -52.63 -89.74
C ALA A 25 -48.57 -54.16 -89.60
N GLY A 26 -49.82 -54.63 -89.61
CA GLY A 26 -50.22 -56.01 -89.90
C GLY A 26 -51.75 -56.08 -90.01
N SER A 27 -52.33 -55.63 -91.13
CA SER A 27 -52.74 -56.48 -92.26
C SER A 27 -54.05 -57.23 -91.98
N THR A 28 -55.17 -56.58 -92.26
CA THR A 28 -56.50 -57.17 -92.40
C THR A 28 -56.80 -57.28 -93.89
N GLU A 29 -56.87 -58.49 -94.45
CA GLU A 29 -57.89 -58.86 -95.45
C GLU A 29 -57.75 -60.31 -95.91
N ASP A 30 -58.93 -60.91 -96.14
CA ASP A 30 -59.26 -62.06 -96.96
C ASP A 30 -58.67 -63.44 -96.64
N LEU A 31 -59.58 -64.39 -96.40
CA LEU A 31 -59.99 -65.31 -97.46
C LEU A 31 -61.24 -66.10 -97.04
N TYR A 32 -62.31 -65.84 -97.78
CA TYR A 32 -63.44 -66.73 -97.94
C TYR A 32 -62.95 -68.11 -98.42
N THR A 33 -63.35 -69.18 -97.73
CA THR A 33 -63.41 -70.50 -98.36
C THR A 33 -64.63 -71.23 -97.84
N GLU A 34 -65.64 -71.19 -98.70
CA GLU A 34 -66.86 -71.97 -98.69
C GLU A 34 -66.51 -73.46 -98.86
N SER A 35 -67.02 -74.30 -97.95
CA SER A 35 -67.17 -75.74 -98.16
C SER A 35 -68.51 -76.15 -97.56
N LEU A 36 -69.55 -76.02 -98.39
CA LEU A 36 -70.80 -76.76 -98.26
C LEU A 36 -70.52 -78.20 -98.69
N ASP A 37 -70.59 -79.15 -97.75
CA ASP A 37 -70.84 -80.55 -98.07
C ASP A 37 -71.87 -81.14 -97.10
N LEU A 38 -72.64 -82.06 -97.66
CA LEU A 38 -73.99 -82.47 -97.35
C LEU A 38 -74.16 -83.29 -96.05
N GLY A 39 -75.37 -83.19 -95.50
CA GLY A 39 -75.93 -84.25 -94.65
C GLY A 39 -75.76 -84.04 -93.15
N GLY A 40 -76.33 -82.96 -92.62
CA GLY A 40 -76.54 -82.79 -91.19
C GLY A 40 -76.47 -81.30 -90.80
N PRO A 41 -77.41 -80.76 -90.05
CA PRO A 41 -78.68 -81.28 -89.59
C PRO A 41 -79.89 -80.47 -90.13
N ASP A 42 -81.13 -80.78 -89.71
CA ASP A 42 -82.35 -80.03 -90.06
C ASP A 42 -82.18 -78.51 -89.83
N ILE A 43 -82.91 -77.65 -90.55
CA ILE A 43 -82.77 -76.18 -90.42
C ILE A 43 -82.95 -75.74 -88.95
N GLY A 44 -83.82 -76.44 -88.21
CA GLY A 44 -84.01 -76.24 -86.77
C GLY A 44 -82.79 -76.62 -85.93
N GLU A 45 -81.99 -77.59 -86.36
CA GLU A 45 -80.78 -78.04 -85.67
C GLU A 45 -79.54 -77.22 -86.13
N LYS A 46 -79.51 -76.65 -87.35
CA LYS A 46 -78.56 -75.57 -87.71
C LYS A 46 -78.82 -74.29 -86.92
N VAL A 47 -80.08 -73.90 -86.76
CA VAL A 47 -80.50 -72.79 -85.89
C VAL A 47 -80.14 -73.10 -84.44
N SER A 48 -80.37 -74.32 -83.96
CA SER A 48 -79.95 -74.75 -82.62
C SER A 48 -78.43 -74.70 -82.41
N ILE A 49 -77.63 -75.09 -83.41
CA ILE A 49 -76.16 -74.96 -83.38
C ILE A 49 -75.73 -73.49 -83.38
N LEU A 50 -76.40 -72.64 -84.17
CA LEU A 50 -76.14 -71.19 -84.19
C LEU A 50 -76.54 -70.52 -82.88
N GLU A 51 -77.70 -70.85 -82.31
CA GLU A 51 -78.14 -70.40 -80.99
C GLU A 51 -77.17 -70.86 -79.91
N LYS A 52 -76.68 -72.10 -79.98
CA LYS A 52 -75.65 -72.61 -79.07
C LYS A 52 -74.32 -71.87 -79.24
N LYS A 53 -73.89 -71.58 -80.47
CA LYS A 53 -72.68 -70.80 -80.75
C LYS A 53 -72.82 -69.34 -80.33
N VAL A 54 -74.00 -68.74 -80.52
CA VAL A 54 -74.31 -67.40 -80.06
C VAL A 54 -74.30 -67.38 -78.53
N LEU A 55 -74.90 -68.36 -77.86
CA LEU A 55 -74.81 -68.54 -76.41
C LEU A 55 -73.37 -68.77 -75.93
N GLU A 56 -72.56 -69.55 -76.65
CA GLU A 56 -71.13 -69.75 -76.35
C GLU A 56 -70.34 -68.44 -76.51
N LEU A 57 -70.57 -67.68 -77.59
CA LEU A 57 -69.94 -66.37 -77.81
C LEU A 57 -70.41 -65.33 -76.80
N GLU A 58 -71.70 -65.32 -76.43
CA GLU A 58 -72.24 -64.48 -75.37
C GLU A 58 -71.61 -64.85 -74.01
N ASN A 59 -71.45 -66.14 -73.71
CA ASN A 59 -70.74 -66.58 -72.51
C ASN A 59 -69.25 -66.21 -72.55
N ASP A 60 -68.57 -66.36 -73.69
CA ASP A 60 -67.15 -66.00 -73.86
C ASP A 60 -66.93 -64.49 -73.75
N THR A 61 -67.84 -63.68 -74.31
CA THR A 61 -67.78 -62.22 -74.18
C THR A 61 -67.99 -61.78 -72.74
N VAL A 62 -68.91 -62.40 -72.00
CA VAL A 62 -69.09 -62.15 -70.56
C VAL A 62 -67.86 -62.58 -69.76
N ALA A 63 -67.32 -63.78 -70.00
CA ALA A 63 -66.12 -64.28 -69.33
C ALA A 63 -64.87 -63.42 -69.63
N ASN A 64 -64.75 -62.92 -70.86
CA ASN A 64 -63.68 -62.02 -71.26
C ASN A 64 -63.85 -60.62 -70.64
N CYS A 65 -65.08 -60.09 -70.57
CA CYS A 65 -65.35 -58.86 -69.82
C CYS A 65 -64.96 -58.98 -68.33
N ASP A 66 -65.29 -60.11 -67.71
CA ASP A 66 -64.91 -60.41 -66.33
C ASP A 66 -63.40 -60.53 -66.16
N LEU A 67 -62.71 -61.20 -67.10
CA LEU A 67 -61.25 -61.29 -67.11
C LEU A 67 -60.59 -59.91 -67.29
N GLN A 68 -61.11 -59.09 -68.20
CA GLN A 68 -60.59 -57.74 -68.44
C GLN A 68 -60.82 -56.84 -67.22
N SER A 69 -61.96 -56.96 -66.55
CA SER A 69 -62.25 -56.27 -65.29
C SER A 69 -61.28 -56.69 -64.18
N LYS A 70 -61.05 -58.00 -64.02
CA LYS A 70 -60.09 -58.57 -63.06
C LYS A 70 -58.66 -58.08 -63.33
N LEU A 71 -58.19 -58.11 -64.58
CA LEU A 71 -56.85 -57.63 -64.94
C LEU A 71 -56.70 -56.11 -64.71
N LYS A 72 -57.74 -55.32 -64.98
CA LYS A 72 -57.73 -53.88 -64.66
C LYS A 72 -57.67 -53.65 -63.14
N GLN A 73 -58.43 -54.42 -62.37
CA GLN A 73 -58.41 -54.36 -60.91
C GLN A 73 -57.05 -54.78 -60.35
N GLU A 74 -56.45 -55.85 -60.89
CA GLU A 74 -55.12 -56.34 -60.51
C GLU A 74 -54.02 -55.34 -60.87
N ASN A 75 -54.05 -54.74 -62.06
CA ASN A 75 -53.10 -53.71 -62.47
C ASN A 75 -53.23 -52.45 -61.59
N LEU A 76 -54.46 -52.03 -61.28
CA LEU A 76 -54.70 -50.95 -60.31
C LEU A 76 -54.14 -51.31 -58.93
N HIS A 77 -54.33 -52.56 -58.48
CA HIS A 77 -53.81 -53.04 -57.20
C HIS A 77 -52.28 -53.04 -57.14
N LEU A 78 -51.60 -53.48 -58.20
CA LEU A 78 -50.14 -53.41 -58.32
C LEU A 78 -49.64 -51.97 -58.29
N GLY A 79 -50.28 -51.07 -59.04
CA GLY A 79 -49.93 -49.64 -59.03
C GLY A 79 -50.12 -48.98 -57.66
N ILE A 80 -51.17 -49.36 -56.92
CA ILE A 80 -51.37 -48.93 -55.52
C ILE A 80 -50.25 -49.46 -54.64
N HIS A 81 -49.92 -50.75 -54.73
CA HIS A 81 -48.86 -51.36 -53.92
C HIS A 81 -47.49 -50.71 -54.19
N GLU A 82 -47.14 -50.46 -55.45
CA GLU A 82 -45.90 -49.76 -55.81
C GLU A 82 -45.84 -48.34 -55.22
N LEU A 83 -46.95 -47.59 -55.26
CA LEU A 83 -47.02 -46.25 -54.66
C LEU A 83 -46.94 -46.29 -53.13
N GLU A 84 -47.58 -47.27 -52.49
CA GLU A 84 -47.48 -47.50 -51.04
C GLU A 84 -46.05 -47.85 -50.62
N GLU A 85 -45.35 -48.68 -51.40
CA GLU A 85 -43.96 -49.04 -51.15
C GLU A 85 -43.04 -47.82 -51.33
N GLN A 86 -43.23 -47.04 -52.41
CA GLN A 86 -42.50 -45.78 -52.60
C GLN A 86 -42.76 -44.77 -51.49
N LEU A 87 -44.01 -44.66 -51.01
CA LEU A 87 -44.36 -43.79 -49.88
C LEU A 87 -43.62 -44.24 -48.62
N LYS A 88 -43.69 -45.54 -48.27
CA LYS A 88 -42.97 -46.10 -47.12
C LYS A 88 -41.46 -45.87 -47.23
N ASP A 89 -40.87 -46.08 -48.40
CA ASP A 89 -39.45 -45.81 -48.64
C ASP A 89 -39.10 -44.32 -48.48
N THR A 90 -39.99 -43.40 -48.87
CA THR A 90 -39.78 -41.97 -48.63
C THR A 90 -39.96 -41.58 -47.17
N GLU A 91 -40.89 -42.22 -46.45
CA GLU A 91 -41.13 -42.03 -45.03
C GLU A 91 -39.91 -42.51 -44.22
N VAL A 92 -39.44 -43.74 -44.45
CA VAL A 92 -38.24 -44.29 -43.79
C VAL A 92 -37.02 -43.41 -44.05
N ARG A 93 -36.77 -43.01 -45.31
CA ARG A 93 -35.66 -42.09 -45.63
C ARG A 93 -35.82 -40.71 -45.00
N GLY A 94 -37.05 -40.26 -44.76
CA GLY A 94 -37.35 -39.03 -44.04
C GLY A 94 -37.02 -39.15 -42.55
N GLU A 95 -37.46 -40.24 -41.93
CA GLU A 95 -37.21 -40.57 -40.53
C GLU A 95 -35.70 -40.73 -40.25
N GLU A 96 -34.98 -41.47 -41.09
CA GLU A 96 -33.52 -41.63 -40.98
C GLU A 96 -32.79 -40.28 -41.02
N ARG A 97 -33.19 -39.37 -41.92
CA ARG A 97 -32.61 -38.02 -42.02
C ARG A 97 -32.90 -37.18 -40.78
N LEU A 98 -34.13 -37.24 -40.28
CA LEU A 98 -34.51 -36.54 -39.06
C LEU A 98 -33.75 -37.08 -37.85
N GLU A 99 -33.55 -38.39 -37.76
CA GLU A 99 -32.77 -39.02 -36.69
C GLU A 99 -31.28 -38.64 -36.79
N GLU A 100 -30.69 -38.64 -37.99
CA GLU A 100 -29.32 -38.16 -38.21
C GLU A 100 -29.14 -36.70 -37.79
N ASP A 101 -30.06 -35.82 -38.19
CA ASP A 101 -29.97 -34.40 -37.85
C ASP A 101 -30.19 -34.17 -36.35
N ALA A 102 -31.13 -34.90 -35.72
CA ALA A 102 -31.31 -34.89 -34.28
C ALA A 102 -30.05 -35.36 -33.55
N ARG A 103 -29.40 -36.42 -34.05
CA ARG A 103 -28.13 -36.91 -33.51
C ARG A 103 -27.01 -35.87 -33.66
N ARG A 104 -26.85 -35.25 -34.84
CA ARG A 104 -25.86 -34.18 -35.07
C ARG A 104 -26.09 -33.00 -34.12
N HIS A 105 -27.33 -32.57 -33.94
CA HIS A 105 -27.66 -31.47 -33.01
C HIS A 105 -27.36 -31.84 -31.55
N ARG A 106 -27.64 -33.06 -31.12
CA ARG A 106 -27.25 -33.54 -29.77
C ARG A 106 -25.73 -33.56 -29.61
N GLU A 107 -24.98 -34.06 -30.59
CA GLU A 107 -23.52 -34.08 -30.56
C GLU A 107 -22.92 -32.66 -30.51
N GLN A 108 -23.45 -31.73 -31.30
CA GLN A 108 -23.03 -30.31 -31.27
C GLN A 108 -23.33 -29.67 -29.90
N THR A 109 -24.52 -29.91 -29.35
CA THR A 109 -24.92 -29.35 -28.05
C THR A 109 -24.04 -29.88 -26.92
N THR A 110 -23.76 -31.18 -26.90
CA THR A 110 -22.86 -31.79 -25.90
C THR A 110 -21.42 -31.29 -26.05
N ARG A 111 -20.93 -31.10 -27.28
CA ARG A 111 -19.61 -30.51 -27.52
C ARG A 111 -19.52 -29.07 -27.00
N LEU A 112 -20.50 -28.23 -27.32
CA LEU A 112 -20.55 -26.85 -26.85
C LEU A 112 -20.67 -26.77 -25.32
N ALA A 113 -21.44 -27.67 -24.70
CA ALA A 113 -21.53 -27.75 -23.24
C ALA A 113 -20.16 -28.10 -22.61
N ARG A 114 -19.41 -29.05 -23.19
CA ARG A 114 -18.05 -29.38 -22.73
C ARG A 114 -17.07 -28.23 -22.90
N GLU A 115 -17.10 -27.55 -24.06
CA GLU A 115 -16.24 -26.40 -24.33
C GLU A 115 -16.53 -25.24 -23.35
N LYS A 116 -17.81 -24.96 -23.06
CA LYS A 116 -18.19 -23.97 -22.05
C LYS A 116 -17.73 -24.36 -20.65
N ASN A 117 -17.89 -25.62 -20.24
CA ASN A 117 -17.43 -26.09 -18.94
C ASN A 117 -15.91 -25.94 -18.78
N ALA A 118 -15.13 -26.32 -19.81
CA ALA A 118 -13.68 -26.15 -19.80
C ALA A 118 -13.26 -24.67 -19.69
N GLN A 119 -13.98 -23.76 -20.37
CA GLN A 119 -13.75 -22.32 -20.24
C GLN A 119 -14.10 -21.81 -18.84
N MET A 120 -15.22 -22.26 -18.26
CA MET A 120 -15.61 -21.91 -16.90
C MET A 120 -14.56 -22.37 -15.87
N GLU A 121 -14.05 -23.61 -16.00
CA GLU A 121 -12.97 -24.13 -15.13
C GLU A 121 -11.69 -23.30 -15.26
N THR A 122 -11.30 -22.94 -16.49
CA THR A 122 -10.12 -22.09 -16.73
C THR A 122 -10.27 -20.72 -16.08
N LEU A 123 -11.45 -20.10 -16.23
CA LEU A 123 -11.74 -18.81 -15.61
C LEU A 123 -11.82 -18.90 -14.09
N ALA A 124 -12.41 -19.96 -13.54
CA ALA A 124 -12.47 -20.20 -12.10
C ALA A 124 -11.07 -20.37 -11.49
N ASN A 125 -10.18 -21.13 -12.14
CA ASN A 125 -8.79 -21.27 -11.68
C ASN A 125 -8.03 -19.94 -11.71
N ARG A 126 -8.24 -19.14 -12.76
CA ARG A 126 -7.64 -17.80 -12.85
C ARG A 126 -8.18 -16.86 -11.78
N LEU A 127 -9.48 -16.95 -11.47
CA LEU A 127 -10.09 -16.16 -10.40
C LEU A 127 -9.46 -16.51 -9.06
N LEU A 128 -9.36 -17.81 -8.73
CA LEU A 128 -8.73 -18.28 -7.49
C LEU A 128 -7.28 -17.78 -7.35
N LEU A 129 -6.47 -17.85 -8.41
CA LEU A 129 -5.10 -17.33 -8.37
C LEU A 129 -5.04 -15.84 -8.04
N VAL A 130 -5.92 -15.04 -8.66
CA VAL A 130 -5.99 -13.59 -8.39
C VAL A 130 -6.50 -13.31 -6.98
N GLU A 131 -7.43 -14.11 -6.47
CA GLU A 131 -7.93 -14.01 -5.10
C GLU A 131 -6.82 -14.32 -4.08
N GLU A 132 -6.05 -15.39 -4.28
CA GLU A 132 -4.89 -15.75 -3.44
C GLU A 132 -3.81 -14.65 -3.46
N GLU A 133 -3.49 -14.10 -4.64
CA GLU A 133 -2.57 -12.97 -4.77
C GLU A 133 -3.09 -11.73 -4.03
N ASN A 134 -4.38 -11.44 -4.13
CA ASN A 134 -4.99 -10.32 -3.46
C ASN A 134 -4.98 -10.49 -1.93
N GLU A 135 -5.26 -11.69 -1.41
CA GLU A 135 -5.13 -12.01 0.01
C GLU A 135 -3.68 -11.85 0.49
N ALA A 136 -2.70 -12.28 -0.32
CA ALA A 136 -1.28 -12.06 -0.03
C ALA A 136 -0.94 -10.55 0.01
N PHE A 137 -1.49 -9.74 -0.90
CA PHE A 137 -1.32 -8.29 -0.85
C PHE A 137 -2.00 -7.65 0.37
N GLN A 138 -3.18 -8.14 0.77
CA GLN A 138 -3.91 -7.64 1.94
C GLN A 138 -3.13 -7.84 3.25
N THR A 139 -2.26 -8.84 3.34
CA THR A 139 -1.41 -9.07 4.52
C THR A 139 -0.05 -8.39 4.41
N THR A 140 0.57 -8.39 3.23
CA THR A 140 1.92 -7.83 3.03
C THR A 140 1.94 -6.32 3.07
N VAL A 141 0.93 -5.65 2.50
CA VAL A 141 0.83 -4.18 2.49
C VAL A 141 0.78 -3.57 3.90
N PRO A 142 -0.13 -3.96 4.81
CA PRO A 142 -0.16 -3.39 6.15
C PRO A 142 1.11 -3.72 6.94
N ARG A 143 1.68 -4.93 6.77
CA ARG A 143 2.97 -5.27 7.38
C ARG A 143 4.07 -4.31 6.95
N LEU A 144 4.20 -4.03 5.66
CA LEU A 144 5.18 -3.08 5.15
C LEU A 144 4.90 -1.65 5.62
N LYS A 145 3.64 -1.21 5.71
CA LYS A 145 3.28 0.09 6.27
C LYS A 145 3.74 0.23 7.73
N THR A 146 3.47 -0.76 8.58
CA THR A 146 3.93 -0.73 9.98
C THR A 146 5.46 -0.75 10.09
N GLN A 147 6.16 -1.37 9.13
CA GLN A 147 7.62 -1.35 9.09
C GLN A 147 8.16 0.04 8.68
N ILE A 148 7.50 0.71 7.74
CA ILE A 148 7.83 2.08 7.34
C ILE A 148 7.62 3.04 8.52
N GLU A 149 6.46 2.98 9.18
CA GLU A 149 6.15 3.82 10.35
C GLU A 149 7.21 3.69 11.46
N LYS A 150 7.62 2.46 11.78
CA LYS A 150 8.70 2.22 12.76
C LYS A 150 10.03 2.82 12.35
N LEU A 151 10.39 2.72 11.07
CA LEU A 151 11.64 3.30 10.55
C LEU A 151 11.58 4.83 10.55
N GLU A 152 10.41 5.42 10.30
CA GLU A 152 10.19 6.86 10.39
C GLU A 152 10.31 7.35 11.84
N GLU A 153 9.75 6.64 12.81
CA GLU A 153 9.91 6.93 14.25
C GLU A 153 11.37 6.80 14.72
N GLU A 154 12.08 5.77 14.26
CA GLU A 154 13.51 5.62 14.56
C GLU A 154 14.34 6.73 13.95
N LYS A 155 14.01 7.15 12.71
CA LYS A 155 14.67 8.26 12.03
C LYS A 155 14.47 9.57 12.80
N THR A 156 13.23 9.94 13.15
CA THR A 156 12.96 11.19 13.88
C THR A 156 13.67 11.19 15.24
N ARG A 157 13.65 10.05 15.96
CA ARG A 157 14.37 9.91 17.23
C ARG A 157 15.89 10.08 17.08
N LEU A 158 16.47 9.59 15.98
CA LEU A 158 17.90 9.77 15.70
C LEU A 158 18.22 11.20 15.29
N GLU A 159 17.34 11.87 14.55
CA GLU A 159 17.46 13.28 14.19
C GLU A 159 17.44 14.17 15.44
N GLU A 160 16.48 13.97 16.36
CA GLU A 160 16.43 14.68 17.66
C GLU A 160 17.72 14.50 18.48
N ARG A 161 18.21 13.26 18.58
CA ARG A 161 19.47 12.96 19.28
C ARG A 161 20.68 13.62 18.62
N LEU A 162 20.68 13.71 17.29
CA LEU A 162 21.75 14.39 16.57
C LEU A 162 21.72 15.89 16.85
N GLU A 163 20.53 16.50 16.86
CA GLU A 163 20.35 17.92 17.21
C GLU A 163 20.86 18.21 18.63
N ASP A 164 20.49 17.38 19.61
CA ASP A 164 20.97 17.50 20.99
C ASP A 164 22.50 17.42 21.09
N LEU A 165 23.12 16.47 20.37
CA LEU A 165 24.57 16.31 20.36
C LEU A 165 25.26 17.48 19.67
N VAL A 166 24.68 18.02 18.59
CA VAL A 166 25.20 19.20 17.89
C VAL A 166 25.16 20.42 18.81
N LEU A 167 24.07 20.63 19.55
CA LEU A 167 23.98 21.70 20.55
C LEU A 167 25.02 21.54 21.65
N ARG A 168 25.16 20.33 22.20
CA ARG A 168 26.16 20.05 23.24
C ARG A 168 27.59 20.30 22.77
N VAL A 169 27.93 19.88 21.54
CA VAL A 169 29.26 20.14 20.97
C VAL A 169 29.49 21.64 20.81
N LYS A 170 28.47 22.40 20.37
CA LYS A 170 28.57 23.86 20.25
C LYS A 170 28.83 24.52 21.61
N ASP A 171 28.12 24.11 22.65
CA ASP A 171 28.32 24.63 24.00
C ASP A 171 29.75 24.36 24.52
N GLU A 172 30.26 23.15 24.29
CA GLU A 172 31.64 22.77 24.64
C GLU A 172 32.68 23.58 23.84
N MET A 173 32.42 23.84 22.56
CA MET A 173 33.28 24.69 21.72
C MET A 173 33.29 26.14 22.23
N ASP A 174 32.14 26.68 22.59
CA ASP A 174 32.01 28.04 23.13
C ASP A 174 32.69 28.15 24.51
N LEU A 175 32.57 27.11 25.36
CA LEU A 175 33.27 27.04 26.63
C LEU A 175 34.79 26.97 26.44
N SER A 176 35.26 26.11 25.53
CA SER A 176 36.68 25.98 25.19
C SER A 176 37.27 27.30 24.70
N LYS A 177 36.53 28.03 23.86
CA LYS A 177 36.91 29.37 23.41
C LYS A 177 37.01 30.36 24.57
N LYS A 178 36.00 30.41 25.46
CA LYS A 178 36.01 31.28 26.65
C LYS A 178 37.20 30.99 27.56
N LEU A 179 37.54 29.71 27.78
CA LEU A 179 38.69 29.30 28.57
C LEU A 179 40.01 29.72 27.91
N SER A 180 40.14 29.50 26.60
CA SER A 180 41.32 29.93 25.84
C SER A 180 41.54 31.45 25.92
N ASP A 181 40.47 32.23 25.78
CA ASP A 181 40.53 33.70 25.87
C ASP A 181 40.83 34.17 27.30
N LYS A 182 40.34 33.46 28.33
CA LYS A 182 40.74 33.70 29.73
C LYS A 182 42.23 33.44 29.93
N MET A 183 42.75 32.30 29.47
CA MET A 183 44.17 31.97 29.60
C MET A 183 45.07 33.01 28.90
N LYS A 184 44.65 33.56 27.77
CA LYS A 184 45.38 34.64 27.09
C LYS A 184 45.40 35.92 27.93
N ARG A 185 44.27 36.30 28.53
CA ARG A 185 44.18 37.47 29.42
C ARG A 185 45.06 37.29 30.66
N ASP A 186 44.95 36.14 31.34
CA ASP A 186 45.73 35.83 32.53
C ASP A 186 47.24 35.87 32.23
N ARG A 187 47.68 35.35 31.07
CA ARG A 187 49.08 35.46 30.63
C ARG A 187 49.53 36.91 30.39
N HIS A 188 48.67 37.74 29.81
CA HIS A 188 48.98 39.14 29.54
C HIS A 188 49.03 39.97 30.84
N GLU A 189 48.10 39.73 31.77
CA GLU A 189 48.09 40.35 33.10
C GLU A 189 49.34 39.95 33.89
N PHE A 190 49.69 38.67 33.90
CA PHE A 190 50.93 38.19 34.53
C PHE A 190 52.17 38.85 33.92
N GLN A 191 52.23 38.99 32.59
CA GLN A 191 53.34 39.66 31.92
C GLN A 191 53.45 41.14 32.33
N LYS A 192 52.32 41.85 32.40
CA LYS A 192 52.26 43.25 32.87
C LYS A 192 52.72 43.39 34.32
N GLU A 193 52.27 42.51 35.21
CA GLU A 193 52.69 42.52 36.61
C GLU A 193 54.19 42.20 36.73
N ARG A 194 54.70 41.28 35.92
CA ARG A 194 56.15 40.99 35.84
C ARG A 194 56.96 42.21 35.38
N GLU A 195 56.45 42.96 34.40
CA GLU A 195 57.09 44.21 33.93
C GLU A 195 57.06 45.29 35.02
N ALA A 196 55.91 45.52 35.67
CA ALA A 196 55.78 46.49 36.74
C ALA A 196 56.66 46.16 37.97
N THR A 197 56.74 44.89 38.35
CA THR A 197 57.64 44.45 39.43
C THR A 197 59.11 44.60 39.05
N GLN A 198 59.46 44.39 37.77
CA GLN A 198 60.81 44.62 37.28
C GLN A 198 61.18 46.12 37.29
N GLU A 199 60.26 47.00 36.88
CA GLU A 199 60.43 48.46 36.97
C GLU A 199 60.67 48.91 38.42
N LEU A 200 59.87 48.40 39.38
CA LEU A 200 60.06 48.69 40.80
C LEU A 200 61.43 48.21 41.31
N ILE A 201 61.90 47.04 40.87
CA ILE A 201 63.24 46.56 41.22
C ILE A 201 64.31 47.50 40.67
N GLU A 202 64.15 48.02 39.46
CA GLU A 202 65.08 49.00 38.89
C GLU A 202 65.08 50.33 39.64
N ASP A 203 63.91 50.83 40.03
CA ASP A 203 63.80 52.04 40.84
C ASP A 203 64.48 51.88 42.20
N LEU A 204 64.24 50.76 42.89
CA LEU A 204 64.91 50.45 44.15
C LEU A 204 66.43 50.31 43.98
N ARG A 205 66.91 49.76 42.85
CA ARG A 205 68.35 49.72 42.54
C ARG A 205 68.93 51.12 42.37
N ARG A 206 68.24 52.00 41.63
CA ARG A 206 68.65 53.42 41.47
C ARG A 206 68.69 54.14 42.82
N GLU A 207 67.67 53.96 43.66
CA GLU A 207 67.65 54.54 45.01
C GLU A 207 68.79 54.01 45.90
N LEU A 208 69.07 52.71 45.85
CA LEU A 208 70.20 52.11 46.57
C LEU A 208 71.53 52.68 46.11
N GLU A 209 71.74 52.85 44.79
CA GLU A 209 72.93 53.50 44.24
C GLU A 209 73.04 54.95 44.71
N HIS A 210 71.94 55.72 44.68
CA HIS A 210 71.91 57.09 45.19
C HIS A 210 72.26 57.17 46.68
N LEU A 211 71.70 56.29 47.52
CA LEU A 211 71.99 56.23 48.95
C LEU A 211 73.44 55.83 49.23
N GLN A 212 74.02 54.94 48.43
CA GLN A 212 75.44 54.58 48.52
C GLN A 212 76.35 55.79 48.19
N LEU A 213 76.03 56.54 47.13
CA LEU A 213 76.75 57.77 46.78
C LEU A 213 76.63 58.82 47.89
N PHE A 214 75.42 59.07 48.38
CA PHE A 214 75.19 60.01 49.47
C PHE A 214 75.95 59.64 50.75
N ARG A 215 75.99 58.34 51.09
CA ARG A 215 76.78 57.85 52.23
C ARG A 215 78.27 58.15 52.06
N LEU A 216 78.82 57.89 50.86
CA LEU A 216 80.22 58.19 50.55
C LEU A 216 80.51 59.69 50.65
N GLU A 217 79.58 60.56 50.24
CA GLU A 217 79.69 62.01 50.40
C GLU A 217 79.67 62.45 51.86
N MET A 218 78.80 61.88 52.69
CA MET A 218 78.74 62.12 54.13
C MET A 218 80.00 61.63 54.86
N GLU A 219 80.52 60.46 54.49
CA GLU A 219 81.80 59.95 55.02
C GLU A 219 82.98 60.83 54.58
N ARG A 220 82.90 61.48 53.41
CA ARG A 220 83.87 62.49 52.95
C ARG A 220 83.79 63.80 53.73
N GLY A 221 82.61 64.17 54.23
CA GLY A 221 82.36 65.41 54.97
C GLY A 221 82.41 65.29 56.51
N GLY A 222 82.39 64.08 57.07
CA GLY A 222 82.05 63.87 58.48
C GLY A 222 82.98 62.95 59.26
N ARG A 223 84.27 63.31 59.41
CA ARG A 223 85.08 62.80 60.54
C ARG A 223 84.71 63.56 61.81
N GLY A 224 83.50 63.35 62.32
CA GLY A 224 82.98 64.03 63.50
C GLY A 224 82.28 63.03 64.43
N ARG A 225 82.94 62.73 65.55
CA ARG A 225 82.43 61.92 66.66
C ARG A 225 81.04 62.39 67.10
N SER A 226 80.06 61.49 67.14
CA SER A 226 78.80 61.73 67.85
C SER A 226 78.62 60.70 68.96
N ALA A 227 78.95 61.12 70.17
CA ALA A 227 78.79 60.39 71.43
C ALA A 227 77.34 60.49 71.96
N SER A 228 76.33 60.23 71.11
CA SER A 228 74.92 60.18 71.51
C SER A 228 74.34 58.76 71.56
N SER A 229 75.16 57.72 71.32
CA SER A 229 74.71 56.32 71.20
C SER A 229 74.00 55.79 72.45
N GLY A 230 74.46 56.14 73.65
CA GLY A 230 73.94 55.53 74.89
C GLY A 230 72.49 55.88 75.26
N LEU A 231 72.04 57.09 74.95
CA LEU A 231 70.65 57.52 75.20
C LEU A 231 69.69 57.01 74.11
N GLN A 232 70.21 56.83 72.90
CA GLN A 232 69.48 56.24 71.79
C GLN A 232 69.28 54.74 71.99
N GLU A 233 70.31 54.03 72.48
CA GLU A 233 70.25 52.59 72.79
C GLU A 233 69.23 52.24 73.89
N TYR A 234 69.02 53.11 74.89
CA TYR A 234 67.99 52.89 75.91
C TYR A 234 66.57 53.09 75.36
N ASN A 235 66.36 54.15 74.57
CA ASN A 235 65.08 54.40 73.90
C ASN A 235 64.76 53.30 72.88
N THR A 236 65.76 52.76 72.16
CA THR A 236 65.56 51.64 71.23
C THR A 236 65.21 50.36 71.97
N ARG A 237 65.85 50.03 73.09
CA ARG A 237 65.50 48.84 73.88
C ARG A 237 64.10 48.91 74.47
N THR A 238 63.69 50.08 74.94
CA THR A 238 62.32 50.29 75.46
C THR A 238 61.30 50.12 74.32
N ARG A 239 61.58 50.70 73.15
CA ARG A 239 60.73 50.57 71.97
C ARG A 239 60.67 49.15 71.42
N GLU A 240 61.78 48.42 71.47
CA GLU A 240 61.88 47.02 71.08
C GLU A 240 61.02 46.14 71.98
N ALA A 241 61.07 46.35 73.30
CA ALA A 241 60.21 45.64 74.25
C ALA A 241 58.70 45.91 74.02
N GLU A 242 58.32 47.15 73.72
CA GLU A 242 56.94 47.50 73.35
C GLU A 242 56.50 46.80 72.05
N LEU A 243 57.35 46.81 71.02
CA LEU A 243 57.07 46.15 69.75
C LEU A 243 57.00 44.63 69.91
N GLU A 244 57.83 44.03 70.76
CA GLU A 244 57.73 42.61 71.09
C GLU A 244 56.42 42.27 71.80
N GLN A 245 55.98 43.12 72.72
CA GLN A 245 54.70 42.96 73.41
C GLN A 245 53.54 43.08 72.41
N GLU A 246 53.63 44.03 71.47
CA GLU A 246 52.63 44.22 70.43
C GLU A 246 52.60 43.05 69.44
N VAL A 247 53.75 42.53 69.02
CA VAL A 247 53.85 41.31 68.20
C VAL A 247 53.26 40.11 68.94
N ARG A 248 53.51 39.99 70.24
CA ARG A 248 52.88 38.93 71.07
C ARG A 248 51.36 39.10 71.13
N ARG A 249 50.86 40.33 71.31
CA ARG A 249 49.42 40.66 71.33
C ARG A 249 48.77 40.31 69.99
N VAL A 250 49.33 40.79 68.89
CA VAL A 250 48.86 40.52 67.53
C VAL A 250 48.89 39.03 67.21
N LYS A 251 49.95 38.30 67.59
CA LYS A 251 50.00 36.84 67.40
C LYS A 251 48.94 36.09 68.21
N MET A 252 48.53 36.59 69.37
CA MET A 252 47.42 36.00 70.14
C MET A 252 46.08 36.34 69.49
N GLU A 253 45.88 37.58 69.07
CA GLU A 253 44.65 38.04 68.41
C GLU A 253 44.43 37.30 67.08
N ASN A 254 45.49 37.12 66.29
CA ASN A 254 45.44 36.38 65.03
C ASN A 254 45.12 34.89 65.26
N ARG A 255 45.64 34.28 66.34
CA ARG A 255 45.26 32.92 66.73
C ARG A 255 43.78 32.81 67.08
N LYS A 256 43.25 33.75 67.89
CA LYS A 256 41.82 33.80 68.24
C LYS A 256 40.93 34.00 67.01
N LEU A 257 41.33 34.90 66.10
CA LEU A 257 40.61 35.12 64.85
C LEU A 257 40.61 33.87 63.97
N LYS A 258 41.72 33.15 63.92
CA LYS A 258 41.80 31.87 63.18
C LYS A 258 40.89 30.81 63.79
N GLU A 259 40.90 30.65 65.11
CA GLU A 259 40.00 29.73 65.82
C GLU A 259 38.52 30.07 65.57
N SER A 260 38.15 31.35 65.64
CA SER A 260 36.79 31.81 65.33
C SER A 260 36.41 31.59 63.86
N ASN A 261 37.35 31.78 62.93
CA ASN A 261 37.11 31.52 61.50
C ASN A 261 36.92 30.02 61.24
N ASP A 262 37.74 29.16 61.85
CA ASP A 262 37.61 27.71 61.77
C ASP A 262 36.26 27.23 62.34
N GLU A 263 35.80 27.84 63.44
CA GLU A 263 34.47 27.55 64.02
C GLU A 263 33.33 28.00 63.11
N LEU A 264 33.39 29.21 62.54
CA LEU A 264 32.41 29.72 61.58
C LEU A 264 32.37 28.87 60.30
N ASN A 265 33.52 28.44 59.78
CA ASN A 265 33.58 27.52 58.64
C ASN A 265 32.93 26.17 58.98
N GLY A 266 33.15 25.66 60.20
CA GLY A 266 32.46 24.46 60.69
C GLY A 266 30.93 24.64 60.74
N GLN A 267 30.45 25.81 61.19
CA GLN A 267 29.02 26.14 61.19
C GLN A 267 28.44 26.22 59.77
N ILE A 268 29.15 26.86 58.83
CA ILE A 268 28.73 26.94 57.42
C ILE A 268 28.58 25.54 56.83
N ILE A 269 29.57 24.66 57.02
CA ILE A 269 29.51 23.29 56.52
C ILE A 269 28.32 22.53 57.12
N SER A 270 28.08 22.68 58.43
CA SER A 270 26.94 22.05 59.11
C SER A 270 25.60 22.53 58.55
N LEU A 271 25.45 23.84 58.32
CA LEU A 271 24.24 24.43 57.73
C LEU A 271 24.05 23.96 56.27
N SER A 272 25.10 23.99 55.46
CA SER A 272 25.05 23.49 54.07
C SER A 272 24.70 22.01 54.00
N LEU A 273 25.20 21.19 54.93
CA LEU A 273 24.83 19.77 55.01
C LEU A 273 23.38 19.58 55.43
N GLN A 274 22.88 20.39 56.36
CA GLN A 274 21.48 20.37 56.78
C GLN A 274 20.55 20.82 55.65
N GLU A 275 20.92 21.86 54.90
CA GLU A 275 20.21 22.30 53.69
C GLU A 275 20.21 21.22 52.62
N ALA A 276 21.36 20.60 52.34
CA ALA A 276 21.45 19.48 51.41
C ALA A 276 20.55 18.31 51.85
N LYS A 277 20.56 17.94 53.14
CA LYS A 277 19.68 16.92 53.69
C LYS A 277 18.21 17.29 53.57
N ASN A 278 17.86 18.56 53.77
CA ASN A 278 16.50 19.07 53.57
C ASN A 278 16.08 19.04 52.10
N LEU A 279 16.98 19.34 51.16
CA LEU A 279 16.73 19.21 49.71
C LEU A 279 16.49 17.77 49.29
N PHE A 280 17.30 16.82 49.79
CA PHE A 280 17.05 15.39 49.55
C PHE A 280 15.73 14.93 50.16
N SER A 281 15.39 15.38 51.37
CA SER A 281 14.11 15.09 52.03
C SER A 281 12.92 15.71 51.28
N ALA A 282 13.06 16.92 50.75
CA ALA A 282 12.07 17.57 49.89
C ALA A 282 11.87 16.80 48.58
N ALA A 283 12.96 16.35 47.94
CA ALA A 283 12.89 15.50 46.75
C ALA A 283 12.15 14.18 46.98
N THR A 284 12.20 13.64 48.21
CA THR A 284 11.41 12.44 48.59
C THR A 284 9.98 12.73 49.06
N LYS A 285 9.62 13.99 49.38
CA LYS A 285 8.28 14.39 49.82
C LYS A 285 7.45 15.06 48.73
N SER A 286 8.06 15.56 47.66
CA SER A 286 7.38 15.93 46.42
C SER A 286 7.21 14.67 45.57
N HIS A 287 5.99 14.17 45.42
CA HIS A 287 5.68 13.21 44.37
C HIS A 287 6.09 13.83 43.02
N SER A 288 7.08 13.21 42.35
CA SER A 288 7.61 13.66 41.07
C SER A 288 6.52 13.54 39.99
N LEU A 289 6.44 14.50 39.08
CA LEU A 289 5.53 14.51 37.92
C LEU A 289 5.53 13.18 37.13
N ALA A 290 6.68 12.48 37.12
CA ALA A 290 6.82 11.16 36.52
C ALA A 290 5.95 10.08 37.18
N ALA A 291 5.72 10.17 38.50
CA ALA A 291 4.88 9.23 39.25
C ALA A 291 3.37 9.49 39.05
N GLU A 292 2.96 10.73 38.73
CA GLU A 292 1.57 11.03 38.37
C GLU A 292 1.23 10.50 36.98
N ILE A 293 2.17 10.60 36.01
CA ILE A 293 1.99 10.11 34.63
C ILE A 293 1.81 8.60 34.58
N ASP A 294 2.50 7.83 35.43
CA ASP A 294 2.33 6.38 35.52
C ASP A 294 1.01 5.96 36.21
N SER A 295 0.33 6.90 36.92
CA SER A 295 -0.90 6.63 37.66
C SER A 295 -2.18 7.05 36.94
N ALA A 296 -2.09 7.93 35.94
CA ALA A 296 -3.23 8.34 35.13
C ALA A 296 -3.54 7.26 34.08
N SER A 297 -4.78 6.77 34.05
CA SER A 297 -5.18 5.82 33.03
C SER A 297 -5.21 6.50 31.66
N ARG A 298 -4.87 5.76 30.59
CA ARG A 298 -4.96 6.23 29.20
C ARG A 298 -6.32 6.87 28.89
N ASP A 299 -7.38 6.37 29.53
CA ASP A 299 -8.74 6.84 29.35
C ASP A 299 -8.96 8.21 30.00
N GLU A 300 -8.41 8.47 31.19
CA GLU A 300 -8.49 9.79 31.84
C GLU A 300 -7.71 10.86 31.06
N LEU A 301 -6.53 10.50 30.51
CA LEU A 301 -5.78 11.40 29.64
C LEU A 301 -6.52 11.71 28.33
N MET A 302 -7.21 10.72 27.76
CA MET A 302 -8.01 10.91 26.54
C MET A 302 -9.23 11.81 26.79
N VAL A 303 -9.87 11.67 27.96
CA VAL A 303 -10.99 12.55 28.36
C VAL A 303 -10.52 13.98 28.57
N ALA A 304 -9.43 14.19 29.31
CA ALA A 304 -8.87 15.53 29.54
C ALA A 304 -8.41 16.20 28.23
N PHE A 305 -7.85 15.42 27.30
CA PHE A 305 -7.48 15.93 25.98
C PHE A 305 -8.71 16.35 25.16
N LYS A 306 -9.78 15.56 25.19
CA LYS A 306 -11.06 15.88 24.54
C LYS A 306 -11.66 17.19 25.09
N GLU A 307 -11.66 17.37 26.40
CA GLU A 307 -12.16 18.59 27.05
C GLU A 307 -11.35 19.83 26.66
N LEU A 308 -10.02 19.68 26.53
CA LEU A 308 -9.16 20.77 26.05
C LEU A 308 -9.42 21.12 24.58
N GLU A 309 -9.65 20.14 23.72
CA GLU A 309 -10.04 20.37 22.33
C GLU A 309 -11.37 21.15 22.24
N ASP A 310 -12.35 20.76 23.05
CA ASP A 310 -13.66 21.41 23.10
C ASP A 310 -13.56 22.86 23.61
N ILE A 311 -12.80 23.11 24.67
CA ILE A 311 -12.56 24.47 25.19
C ILE A 311 -11.84 25.33 24.14
N ASN A 312 -10.87 24.78 23.43
CA ASN A 312 -10.12 25.50 22.40
C ASN A 312 -11.00 25.84 21.20
N ALA A 313 -11.89 24.93 20.79
CA ALA A 313 -12.89 25.20 19.77
C ALA A 313 -13.84 26.34 20.18
N HIS A 314 -14.29 26.36 21.43
CA HIS A 314 -15.13 27.43 21.96
C HIS A 314 -14.38 28.78 22.03
N LEU A 315 -13.11 28.77 22.47
CA LEU A 315 -12.27 29.97 22.50
C LEU A 315 -12.06 30.55 21.10
N ARG A 316 -11.84 29.69 20.10
CA ARG A 316 -11.71 30.11 18.70
C ARG A 316 -12.99 30.77 18.18
N GLN A 317 -14.15 30.13 18.39
CA GLN A 317 -15.43 30.74 18.02
C GLN A 317 -15.69 32.06 18.74
N TYR A 318 -15.29 32.17 20.01
CA TYR A 318 -15.43 33.41 20.77
C TYR A 318 -14.50 34.51 20.24
N MET A 319 -13.24 34.18 19.95
CA MET A 319 -12.31 35.11 19.32
C MET A 319 -12.80 35.56 17.95
N ASP A 320 -13.34 34.66 17.12
CA ASP A 320 -13.91 35.01 15.81
C ASP A 320 -15.07 35.99 15.94
N LYS A 321 -15.96 35.79 16.93
CA LYS A 321 -17.06 36.72 17.22
C LYS A 321 -16.54 38.10 17.65
N ILE A 322 -15.50 38.15 18.48
CA ILE A 322 -14.87 39.41 18.89
C ILE A 322 -14.21 40.10 17.69
N ILE A 323 -13.45 39.37 16.88
CA ILE A 323 -12.74 39.90 15.72
C ILE A 323 -13.75 40.48 14.72
N LEU A 324 -14.84 39.77 14.43
CA LEU A 324 -15.92 40.28 13.57
C LEU A 324 -16.54 41.57 14.13
N ALA A 325 -16.83 41.61 15.44
CA ALA A 325 -17.38 42.81 16.07
C ALA A 325 -16.41 44.01 16.00
N ILE A 326 -15.10 43.77 16.16
CA ILE A 326 -14.06 44.80 16.04
C ILE A 326 -13.95 45.28 14.59
N LEU A 327 -13.98 44.38 13.61
CA LEU A 327 -13.94 44.73 12.19
C LEU A 327 -15.12 45.63 11.79
N ASP A 328 -16.32 45.39 12.34
CA ASP A 328 -17.52 46.18 12.04
C ASP A 328 -17.52 47.57 12.69
N HIS A 329 -16.90 47.74 13.86
CA HIS A 329 -16.99 48.97 14.65
C HIS A 329 -15.73 49.85 14.61
N ASN A 330 -14.53 49.24 14.66
CA ASN A 330 -13.26 49.97 14.58
C ASN A 330 -12.10 49.03 14.19
N PRO A 331 -11.84 48.83 12.89
CA PRO A 331 -10.85 47.87 12.41
C PRO A 331 -9.39 48.26 12.72
N SER A 332 -9.11 49.52 13.06
CA SER A 332 -7.76 50.00 13.38
C SER A 332 -7.14 49.36 14.64
N ILE A 333 -7.97 48.74 15.49
CA ILE A 333 -7.53 48.02 16.70
C ILE A 333 -6.76 46.72 16.34
N LEU A 334 -7.02 46.15 15.16
CA LEU A 334 -6.36 44.93 14.69
C LEU A 334 -5.05 45.22 13.92
N GLU A 335 -4.66 46.49 13.73
CA GLU A 335 -3.38 46.83 13.10
C GLU A 335 -2.21 46.48 14.02
N ILE A 336 -1.46 45.44 13.65
CA ILE A 336 -0.18 45.15 14.25
C ILE A 336 0.82 46.19 13.72
N LYS A 337 1.14 47.20 14.53
CA LYS A 337 2.18 48.18 14.20
C LYS A 337 3.54 47.49 14.23
N SER A 338 4.21 47.42 13.08
CA SER A 338 5.61 46.96 12.97
C SER A 338 6.61 48.03 13.38
#